data_AF-A0A382L065-F1
#
_entry.id   AF-A0A382L065-F1
#
_cell.length_a   1.000
_cell.length_b   1.000
_cell.length_c   1.000
_cell.angle_alpha   90.00
_cell.angle_beta   90.00
_cell.angle_gamma   90.00
#
_symmetry.space_group_name_H-M   'P 1'
#
loop_
_entity.id
_entity.type
_entity.pdbx_description
1 polymer ?
#
loop_
_entity_poly.entity_id
_entity_poly.type
_entity_poly.pdbx_seq_one_letter_code
_entity_poly.pdbx_strand_id
1 'polypeptide(L)'
;MQQTQEQPLHWDDHRTKINLTFIFALIVAVIGILGQPALFVIGVGVAIYSWLTNPKQYLIYRDALVIIYGRPRIKSFPFQEMAHLELLTLPIGDRLRIRMANGRRLMLLTKDSATFMEKLDEALDAFHGGQRGTDYNEEDRSNSQPEIQSEIPPENRLGESSTENDDVPY
;
A
#
# COMPACT_ATOMS: atom_id res chain seq x y z
N MET A 1 -10.84 -18.57 10.20
CA MET A 1 -11.20 -17.25 10.76
C MET A 1 -12.06 -16.54 9.71
N GLN A 2 -13.20 -15.97 10.09
CA GLN A 2 -13.98 -15.12 9.20
C GLN A 2 -13.45 -13.70 9.34
N GLN A 3 -12.88 -13.14 8.27
CA GLN A 3 -12.71 -11.69 8.21
C GLN A 3 -14.12 -11.09 8.15
N THR A 4 -14.41 -10.14 9.03
CA THR A 4 -15.57 -9.26 8.91
C THR A 4 -15.53 -8.64 7.52
N GLN A 5 -16.56 -8.87 6.71
CA GLN A 5 -16.56 -8.46 5.30
C GLN A 5 -16.88 -6.97 5.20
N GLU A 6 -15.89 -6.13 5.52
CA GLU A 6 -15.95 -4.71 5.25
C GLU A 6 -16.26 -4.47 3.78
N GLN A 7 -17.16 -3.53 3.51
CA GLN A 7 -17.54 -3.19 2.16
C GLN A 7 -16.49 -2.23 1.57
N PRO A 8 -15.99 -2.46 0.35
CA PRO A 8 -15.03 -1.56 -0.27
C PRO A 8 -15.70 -0.21 -0.51
N LEU A 9 -15.02 0.88 -0.13
CA LEU A 9 -15.49 2.25 -0.32
C LEU A 9 -15.68 2.58 -1.82
N HIS A 10 -14.77 2.05 -2.64
CA HIS A 10 -14.86 2.11 -4.10
C HIS A 10 -14.20 0.87 -4.72
N TRP A 11 -14.62 0.50 -5.93
CA TRP A 11 -13.97 -0.55 -6.70
C TRP A 11 -14.05 -0.24 -8.20
N ASP A 12 -13.04 -0.68 -8.95
CA ASP A 12 -13.04 -0.64 -10.41
C ASP A 12 -12.44 -1.94 -11.00
N ASP A 13 -12.86 -2.25 -12.22
CA ASP A 13 -12.34 -3.37 -13.01
C ASP A 13 -10.93 -3.07 -13.55
N HIS A 14 -10.22 -4.13 -13.93
CA HIS A 14 -9.09 -4.00 -14.84
C HIS A 14 -9.56 -3.53 -16.23
N ARG A 15 -8.85 -2.56 -16.81
CA ARG A 15 -9.20 -1.87 -18.06
C ARG A 15 -9.58 -2.80 -19.21
N THR A 16 -8.95 -3.98 -19.28
CA THR A 16 -9.22 -5.01 -20.28
C THR A 16 -9.75 -6.27 -19.61
N LYS A 17 -11.06 -6.54 -19.78
CA LYS A 17 -11.69 -7.77 -19.25
C LYS A 17 -11.33 -9.05 -20.02
N ILE A 18 -10.80 -8.92 -21.24
CA ILE A 18 -10.46 -10.02 -22.14
C ILE A 18 -8.97 -10.37 -22.02
N ASN A 19 -8.66 -11.50 -21.39
CA ASN A 19 -7.30 -12.04 -21.36
C ASN A 19 -7.06 -12.92 -22.60
N LEU A 20 -6.55 -12.33 -23.68
CA LEU A 20 -6.32 -13.02 -24.96
C LEU A 20 -5.35 -14.22 -24.81
N THR A 21 -4.31 -14.08 -23.98
CA THR A 21 -3.35 -15.16 -23.69
C THR A 21 -4.02 -16.37 -23.04
N PHE A 22 -4.97 -16.14 -22.12
CA PHE A 22 -5.77 -17.20 -21.50
C PHE A 22 -6.67 -17.91 -22.52
N ILE A 23 -7.36 -17.15 -23.38
CA ILE A 23 -8.23 -17.71 -24.44
C ILE A 23 -7.40 -18.54 -25.42
N PHE A 24 -6.26 -18.02 -25.90
CA PHE A 24 -5.36 -18.74 -26.79
C PHE A 24 -4.80 -20.02 -26.14
N ALA A 25 -4.41 -19.96 -24.87
CA ALA A 25 -3.92 -21.12 -24.13
C ALA A 25 -4.98 -22.22 -23.97
N LEU A 26 -6.27 -21.86 -23.81
CA LEU A 26 -7.37 -22.84 -23.84
C LEU A 26 -7.56 -23.47 -25.23
N ILE A 27 -7.43 -22.70 -26.32
CA ILE A 27 -7.49 -23.25 -27.68
C ILE A 27 -6.33 -24.25 -27.91
N VAL A 28 -5.11 -23.90 -27.51
CA VAL A 28 -3.95 -24.81 -27.56
C VAL A 28 -4.18 -26.06 -26.72
N ALA A 29 -4.80 -25.93 -25.53
CA ALA A 29 -5.13 -27.08 -24.69
C ALA A 29 -6.12 -28.03 -25.38
N VAL A 30 -7.17 -27.49 -26.02
CA VAL A 30 -8.17 -28.28 -26.77
C VAL A 30 -7.53 -28.99 -27.97
N ILE A 31 -6.64 -28.32 -28.72
CA ILE A 31 -5.87 -28.96 -29.81
C ILE A 31 -5.02 -30.12 -29.27
N GLY A 32 -4.45 -29.97 -28.07
CA GLY A 32 -3.69 -31.04 -27.43
C GLY A 32 -4.48 -32.31 -27.12
N ILE A 33 -5.78 -32.18 -26.79
CA ILE A 33 -6.68 -33.33 -26.57
C ILE A 33 -6.89 -34.14 -27.86
N LEU A 34 -6.83 -33.48 -29.03
CA LEU A 34 -7.06 -34.12 -30.34
C LEU A 34 -5.87 -34.94 -30.86
N GLY A 35 -4.79 -35.12 -30.08
CA GLY A 35 -3.68 -36.02 -30.41
C GLY A 35 -2.27 -35.54 -30.05
N GLN A 36 -2.12 -34.40 -29.37
CA GLN A 36 -0.82 -33.82 -29.00
C GLN A 36 -0.77 -33.49 -27.49
N PRO A 37 -0.61 -34.49 -26.60
CA PRO A 37 -0.74 -34.29 -25.15
C PRO A 37 0.24 -33.27 -24.56
N ALA A 38 1.39 -33.02 -25.20
CA ALA A 38 2.30 -31.95 -24.83
C ALA A 38 1.65 -30.55 -24.94
N LEU A 39 0.84 -30.29 -25.99
CA LEU A 39 0.09 -29.03 -26.12
C LEU A 39 -1.01 -28.90 -25.08
N PHE A 40 -1.61 -30.01 -24.63
CA PHE A 40 -2.57 -29.98 -23.53
C PHE A 40 -1.90 -29.49 -22.23
N VAL A 41 -0.75 -30.07 -21.86
CA VAL A 41 0.01 -29.67 -20.66
C VAL A 41 0.48 -28.21 -20.76
N ILE A 42 1.00 -27.79 -21.91
CA ILE A 42 1.46 -26.40 -22.13
C ILE A 42 0.29 -25.42 -22.08
N GLY A 43 -0.82 -25.71 -22.78
CA GLY A 43 -2.01 -24.86 -22.79
C GLY A 43 -2.64 -24.69 -21.41
N VAL A 44 -2.80 -25.79 -20.66
CA VAL A 44 -3.29 -25.74 -19.27
C VAL A 44 -2.33 -24.95 -18.37
N GLY A 45 -1.01 -25.18 -18.48
CA GLY A 45 0.00 -24.45 -17.70
C GLY A 45 -0.02 -22.94 -17.95
N VAL A 46 -0.06 -22.52 -19.22
CA VAL A 46 -0.14 -21.09 -19.60
C VAL A 46 -1.48 -20.47 -19.19
N ALA A 47 -2.60 -21.21 -19.30
CA ALA A 47 -3.90 -20.73 -18.85
C ALA A 47 -3.92 -20.48 -17.32
N ILE A 48 -3.43 -21.43 -16.52
CA ILE A 48 -3.34 -21.28 -15.05
C ILE A 48 -2.40 -20.12 -14.69
N TYR A 49 -1.21 -20.04 -15.30
CA TYR A 49 -0.25 -18.96 -15.06
C TYR A 49 -0.86 -17.59 -15.41
N SER A 50 -1.51 -17.45 -16.57
CA SER A 50 -2.14 -16.21 -16.99
C SER A 50 -3.28 -15.80 -16.04
N TRP A 51 -4.12 -16.76 -15.63
CA TRP A 51 -5.23 -16.54 -14.69
C TRP A 51 -4.77 -16.11 -13.29
N LEU A 52 -3.61 -16.61 -12.83
CA LEU A 52 -3.01 -16.31 -11.52
C LEU A 52 -2.15 -15.03 -11.52
N THR A 53 -1.70 -14.54 -12.68
CA THR A 53 -0.80 -13.37 -12.78
C THR A 53 -1.47 -12.08 -13.22
N ASN A 54 -2.59 -12.14 -13.94
CA ASN A 54 -3.28 -10.93 -14.40
C ASN A 54 -4.22 -10.36 -13.31
N PRO A 55 -4.17 -9.06 -13.01
CA PRO A 55 -5.14 -8.39 -12.15
C PRO A 55 -6.52 -8.35 -12.83
N LYS A 56 -7.59 -8.29 -12.03
CA LYS A 56 -8.98 -8.29 -12.51
C LYS A 56 -9.82 -7.17 -11.91
N GLN A 57 -9.61 -6.84 -10.64
CA GLN A 57 -10.37 -5.84 -9.90
C GLN A 57 -9.47 -5.17 -8.87
N TYR A 58 -9.70 -3.88 -8.66
CA TYR A 58 -9.05 -3.05 -7.66
C TYR A 58 -10.13 -2.55 -6.69
N LEU A 59 -9.86 -2.62 -5.39
CA LEU A 59 -10.81 -2.33 -4.33
C LEU A 59 -10.15 -1.41 -3.31
N ILE A 60 -10.78 -0.27 -3.02
CA ILE A 60 -10.32 0.72 -2.05
C ILE A 60 -11.06 0.44 -0.74
N TYR A 61 -10.31 0.10 0.31
CA TYR A 61 -10.81 -0.01 1.68
C TYR A 61 -10.46 1.26 2.47
N ARG A 62 -10.82 1.30 3.76
CA ARG A 62 -10.56 2.46 4.63
C ARG A 62 -9.07 2.62 4.99
N ASP A 63 -8.31 1.54 4.95
CA ASP A 63 -6.92 1.41 5.43
C ASP A 63 -5.94 0.90 4.36
N ALA A 64 -6.45 0.36 3.24
CA ALA A 64 -5.65 -0.34 2.25
C ALA A 64 -6.26 -0.32 0.83
N LEU A 65 -5.39 -0.39 -0.17
CA LEU A 65 -5.76 -0.80 -1.53
C LEU A 65 -5.63 -2.33 -1.65
N VAL A 66 -6.66 -3.00 -2.17
CA VAL A 66 -6.65 -4.44 -2.43
C VAL A 66 -6.74 -4.71 -3.93
N ILE A 67 -5.86 -5.59 -4.42
CA ILE A 67 -5.83 -6.05 -5.81
C ILE A 67 -6.19 -7.54 -5.86
N ILE A 68 -7.22 -7.87 -6.64
CA ILE A 68 -7.63 -9.24 -6.93
C ILE A 68 -7.06 -9.66 -8.29
N TYR A 69 -6.37 -10.80 -8.31
CA TYR A 69 -5.87 -11.47 -9.51
C TYR A 69 -6.80 -12.65 -9.86
N GLY A 70 -6.29 -13.87 -10.05
CA GLY A 70 -7.09 -15.09 -9.94
C GLY A 70 -7.18 -15.56 -8.48
N ARG A 71 -8.36 -16.01 -8.02
CA ARG A 71 -8.48 -16.65 -6.70
C ARG A 71 -7.54 -17.87 -6.64
N PRO A 72 -6.74 -18.08 -5.57
CA PRO A 72 -6.79 -17.40 -4.27
C PRO A 72 -5.88 -16.16 -4.14
N ARG A 73 -5.17 -15.73 -5.20
CA ARG A 73 -4.22 -14.61 -5.12
C ARG A 73 -4.92 -13.26 -5.00
N ILE A 74 -4.87 -12.73 -3.79
CA ILE A 74 -5.26 -11.36 -3.43
C ILE A 74 -4.03 -10.68 -2.82
N LYS A 75 -3.87 -9.37 -3.01
CA LYS A 75 -2.83 -8.57 -2.34
C LYS A 75 -3.40 -7.26 -1.82
N SER A 76 -3.27 -7.04 -0.52
CA SER A 76 -3.44 -5.75 0.14
C SER A 76 -2.13 -4.94 0.07
N PHE A 77 -2.28 -3.62 0.03
CA PHE A 77 -1.25 -2.60 0.13
C PHE A 77 -1.77 -1.55 1.14
N PRO A 78 -1.26 -1.53 2.38
CA PRO A 78 -1.73 -0.60 3.40
C PRO A 78 -1.42 0.86 3.04
N PHE A 79 -2.29 1.79 3.41
CA PHE A 79 -2.12 3.23 3.14
C PHE A 79 -0.89 3.82 3.83
N GLN A 80 -0.52 3.29 5.00
CA GLN A 80 0.72 3.64 5.73
C GLN A 80 2.00 3.33 4.91
N GLU A 81 1.93 2.42 3.93
CA GLU A 81 3.04 2.15 3.01
C GLU A 81 3.00 3.02 1.74
N MET A 82 1.99 3.86 1.52
CA MET A 82 1.88 4.70 0.32
C MET A 82 2.49 6.09 0.56
N ALA A 83 3.29 6.56 -0.40
CA ALA A 83 3.99 7.84 -0.30
C ALA A 83 3.55 8.86 -1.36
N HIS A 84 3.12 8.43 -2.54
CA HIS A 84 2.63 9.33 -3.59
C HIS A 84 1.77 8.62 -4.65
N LEU A 85 0.80 9.35 -5.21
CA LEU A 85 -0.05 8.93 -6.32
C LEU A 85 0.33 9.75 -7.58
N GLU A 86 0.69 9.07 -8.66
CA GLU A 86 1.10 9.66 -9.94
C GLU A 86 0.15 9.17 -11.05
N LEU A 87 -0.74 10.01 -11.59
CA LEU A 87 -1.49 9.66 -12.82
C LEU A 87 -0.56 9.78 -14.03
N LEU A 88 -0.13 8.63 -14.56
CA LEU A 88 0.75 8.60 -15.72
C LEU A 88 -0.08 8.52 -17.00
N THR A 89 -0.29 9.67 -17.64
CA THR A 89 -1.00 9.77 -18.91
C THR A 89 -0.12 9.27 -20.06
N LEU A 90 -0.66 8.41 -20.91
CA LEU A 90 0.06 7.81 -22.05
C LEU A 90 -0.79 7.91 -23.33
N PRO A 91 -0.18 7.94 -24.53
CA PRO A 91 -0.92 7.84 -25.80
C PRO A 91 -1.65 6.50 -25.99
N ILE A 92 -1.37 5.50 -25.13
CA ILE A 92 -2.04 4.19 -25.08
C ILE A 92 -3.17 4.20 -23.99
N GLY A 93 -3.46 5.38 -23.42
CA GLY A 93 -4.39 5.61 -22.32
C GLY A 93 -3.76 5.42 -20.94
N ASP A 94 -4.34 6.10 -19.97
CA ASP A 94 -3.75 6.42 -18.67
C ASP A 94 -3.55 5.21 -17.74
N ARG A 95 -2.67 5.41 -16.75
CA ARG A 95 -2.26 4.39 -15.78
C ARG A 95 -1.95 5.06 -14.45
N LEU A 96 -2.66 4.69 -13.37
CA LEU A 96 -2.34 5.17 -12.04
C LEU A 96 -1.09 4.44 -11.50
N ARG A 97 -0.05 5.19 -11.15
CA ARG A 97 1.15 4.68 -10.49
C ARG A 97 1.12 5.09 -9.02
N ILE A 98 1.32 4.11 -8.15
CA ILE A 98 1.45 4.32 -6.71
C ILE A 98 2.91 4.11 -6.34
N ARG A 99 3.50 5.11 -5.68
CA ARG A 99 4.85 5.05 -5.13
C ARG A 99 4.75 4.68 -3.66
N MET A 100 5.29 3.52 -3.30
CA MET A 100 5.33 3.05 -1.92
C MET A 100 6.49 3.71 -1.18
N ALA A 101 6.36 3.89 0.14
CA ALA A 101 7.39 4.41 1.03
C ALA A 101 8.68 3.55 0.99
N ASN A 102 8.54 2.22 0.82
CA ASN A 102 9.64 1.28 0.58
C ASN A 102 10.27 1.39 -0.84
N GLY A 103 10.01 2.47 -1.58
CA GLY A 103 10.57 2.77 -2.89
C GLY A 103 9.99 1.96 -4.06
N ARG A 104 9.20 0.92 -3.79
CA ARG A 104 8.54 0.10 -4.82
C ARG A 104 7.49 0.94 -5.56
N ARG A 105 7.27 0.59 -6.83
CA ARG A 105 6.29 1.27 -7.70
C ARG A 105 5.25 0.25 -8.14
N LEU A 106 4.01 0.48 -7.73
CA LEU A 106 2.83 -0.26 -8.13
C LEU A 106 2.17 0.48 -9.30
N MET A 107 1.59 -0.25 -10.26
CA MET A 107 1.04 0.32 -11.48
C MET A 107 -0.30 -0.33 -11.80
N LEU A 108 -1.36 0.46 -11.75
CA LEU A 108 -2.73 0.04 -11.95
C LEU A 108 -3.19 0.45 -13.36
N LEU A 109 -3.94 -0.44 -14.00
CA LEU A 109 -4.65 -0.14 -15.24
C LEU A 109 -6.13 -0.37 -14.94
N THR A 110 -6.71 0.57 -14.22
CA THR A 110 -8.14 0.64 -13.93
C THR A 110 -8.90 1.01 -15.22
N LYS A 111 -10.20 0.78 -15.27
CA LYS A 111 -11.03 1.18 -16.41
C LYS A 111 -11.18 2.71 -16.45
N ASP A 112 -11.29 3.35 -15.29
CA ASP A 112 -11.22 4.80 -15.11
C ASP A 112 -10.09 5.13 -14.12
N SER A 113 -8.97 5.67 -14.61
CA SER A 113 -7.82 6.00 -13.77
C SER A 113 -7.88 7.42 -13.18
N ALA A 114 -8.82 8.26 -13.61
CA ALA A 114 -9.04 9.57 -13.01
C ALA A 114 -9.93 9.43 -11.77
N THR A 115 -11.14 8.88 -11.94
CA THR A 115 -12.09 8.67 -10.83
C THR A 115 -11.53 7.74 -9.77
N PHE A 116 -10.79 6.68 -10.15
CA PHE A 116 -10.16 5.79 -9.17
C PHE A 116 -9.00 6.46 -8.42
N MET A 117 -8.28 7.41 -9.04
CA MET A 117 -7.26 8.18 -8.31
C MET A 117 -7.92 9.12 -7.30
N GLU A 118 -8.95 9.86 -7.71
CA GLU A 118 -9.70 10.76 -6.82
C GLU A 118 -10.26 10.02 -5.60
N LYS A 119 -10.89 8.86 -5.81
CA LYS A 119 -11.43 8.02 -4.72
C LYS A 119 -10.35 7.34 -3.87
N LEU A 120 -9.12 7.20 -4.37
CA LEU A 120 -7.99 6.69 -3.59
C LEU A 120 -7.34 7.80 -2.74
N ASP A 121 -7.24 9.02 -3.28
CA ASP A 121 -6.70 10.18 -2.58
C ASP A 121 -7.65 10.64 -1.45
N GLU A 122 -8.97 10.64 -1.70
CA GLU A 122 -10.01 10.85 -0.69
C GLU A 122 -9.92 9.81 0.45
N ALA A 123 -9.69 8.54 0.12
CA ALA A 123 -9.52 7.49 1.12
C ALA A 123 -8.22 7.64 1.92
N LEU A 124 -7.13 8.08 1.26
CA LEU A 124 -5.82 8.31 1.87
C LEU A 124 -5.86 9.51 2.84
N ASP A 125 -6.50 10.62 2.46
CA ASP A 125 -6.62 11.80 3.32
C ASP A 125 -7.61 11.56 4.46
N ALA A 126 -8.73 10.86 4.23
CA ALA A 126 -9.63 10.42 5.28
C ALA A 126 -8.96 9.48 6.30
N PHE A 127 -8.03 8.63 5.85
CA PHE A 127 -7.21 7.79 6.73
C PHE A 127 -6.26 8.63 7.61
N HIS A 128 -5.47 9.52 7.01
CA HIS A 128 -4.54 10.38 7.76
C HIS A 128 -5.25 11.40 8.68
N GLY A 129 -6.39 11.95 8.23
CA GLY A 129 -7.24 12.85 9.01
C GLY A 129 -7.88 12.13 10.22
N GLY A 130 -8.36 10.90 10.03
CA GLY A 130 -8.86 10.07 11.11
C GLY A 130 -7.78 9.76 12.16
N GLN A 131 -6.55 9.50 11.73
CA GLN A 131 -5.43 9.18 12.63
C GLN A 131 -4.93 10.39 13.45
N ARG A 132 -5.23 11.64 13.03
CA ARG A 132 -5.03 12.85 13.85
C ARG A 132 -6.14 13.06 14.90
N GLY A 133 -7.30 12.42 14.74
CA GLY A 133 -8.44 12.59 15.64
C GLY A 133 -8.35 11.80 16.96
N THR A 134 -7.44 10.82 17.04
CA THR A 134 -7.35 9.88 18.18
C THR A 134 -6.42 10.34 19.30
N ASP A 135 -5.45 11.23 19.04
CA ASP A 135 -4.46 11.67 20.05
C ASP A 135 -4.99 12.76 21.01
N TYR A 136 -6.25 13.20 20.86
CA TYR A 136 -6.82 14.35 21.59
C TYR A 136 -7.96 14.02 22.57
N ASN A 137 -8.13 12.76 22.98
CA ASN A 137 -9.29 12.34 23.79
C ASN A 137 -9.02 11.32 24.92
N GLU A 138 -7.81 11.26 25.51
CA GLU A 138 -7.63 10.43 26.72
C GLU A 138 -6.51 10.87 27.69
N GLU A 139 -6.47 12.15 28.11
CA GLU A 139 -5.67 12.55 29.29
C GLU A 139 -6.18 13.80 30.06
N ASP A 140 -7.49 13.93 30.27
CA ASP A 140 -8.05 14.84 31.30
C ASP A 140 -8.96 14.11 32.29
N ARG A 141 -8.33 13.54 33.33
CA ARG A 141 -8.83 13.65 34.71
C ARG A 141 -7.85 13.17 35.77
N SER A 142 -7.77 13.96 36.85
CA SER A 142 -7.36 13.55 38.19
C SER A 142 -5.87 13.21 38.41
N ASN A 143 -5.06 14.25 38.58
CA ASN A 143 -4.22 14.29 39.79
C ASN A 143 -4.25 15.68 40.43
N SER A 144 -4.61 15.75 41.70
CA SER A 144 -4.72 17.00 42.47
C SER A 144 -3.58 17.08 43.48
N GLN A 145 -2.65 18.01 43.30
CA GLN A 145 -1.60 18.26 44.28
C GLN A 145 -1.26 19.77 44.36
N PRO A 146 -1.09 20.36 45.56
CA PRO A 146 -1.02 21.81 45.71
C PRO A 146 0.41 22.37 45.55
N GLU A 147 0.46 23.68 45.33
CA GLU A 147 1.68 24.47 45.16
C GLU A 147 2.62 24.39 46.37
N ILE A 148 3.94 24.28 46.12
CA ILE A 148 4.97 24.82 47.02
C ILE A 148 5.95 25.64 46.17
N GLN A 149 6.17 26.88 46.62
CA GLN A 149 6.96 27.92 45.98
C GLN A 149 8.30 28.09 46.72
N SER A 150 9.42 28.26 45.99
CA SER A 150 10.75 28.54 46.57
C SER A 150 11.63 29.34 45.58
N GLU A 151 12.18 30.47 46.05
CA GLU A 151 13.14 31.33 45.33
C GLU A 151 14.62 31.05 45.75
N ILE A 152 15.58 31.75 45.11
CA ILE A 152 17.06 31.53 45.11
C ILE A 152 17.78 32.92 45.10
N PRO A 153 19.13 33.08 45.22
CA PRO A 153 20.29 32.15 45.19
C PRO A 153 21.18 32.34 46.47
N PRO A 154 22.55 32.39 46.53
CA PRO A 154 23.66 32.04 45.61
C PRO A 154 24.91 31.31 46.22
N GLU A 155 25.86 30.99 45.32
CA GLU A 155 27.34 30.81 45.46
C GLU A 155 28.03 30.34 46.78
N ASN A 156 28.94 29.36 46.63
CA ASN A 156 30.35 29.53 47.06
C ASN A 156 31.35 28.66 46.24
N ARG A 157 32.65 28.94 46.37
CA ARG A 157 33.72 28.69 45.36
C ARG A 157 34.70 27.52 45.64
N LEU A 158 35.53 27.26 44.62
CA LEU A 158 36.98 26.90 44.62
C LEU A 158 37.42 25.41 44.46
N GLY A 159 38.59 25.21 43.81
CA GLY A 159 39.30 23.94 43.51
C GLY A 159 39.09 23.45 42.05
N GLU A 160 40.04 23.54 41.10
CA GLU A 160 41.32 22.79 40.93
C GLU A 160 41.12 21.29 40.57
N SER A 161 41.81 20.67 39.59
CA SER A 161 42.82 21.12 38.60
C SER A 161 42.91 20.13 37.39
N SER A 162 43.78 20.42 36.42
CA SER A 162 44.12 19.66 35.18
C SER A 162 44.51 18.18 35.40
N THR A 163 44.65 17.28 34.41
CA THR A 163 44.89 17.35 32.94
C THR A 163 43.89 16.43 32.15
N GLU A 164 44.00 16.00 30.88
CA GLU A 164 45.07 16.02 29.85
C GLU A 164 44.54 15.84 28.38
N ASN A 165 45.40 16.18 27.40
CA ASN A 165 45.46 15.84 25.96
C ASN A 165 44.23 15.32 25.18
N ASP A 166 43.82 16.13 24.19
CA ASP A 166 43.26 15.70 22.90
C ASP A 166 43.81 16.66 21.82
N ASP A 167 44.59 16.15 20.83
CA ASP A 167 44.89 16.75 19.49
C ASP A 167 46.21 16.20 18.87
N VAL A 168 46.10 15.49 17.73
CA VAL A 168 47.06 15.56 16.60
C VAL A 168 46.46 14.91 15.34
N PRO A 169 46.13 15.69 14.29
CA PRO A 169 45.81 15.18 12.96
C PRO A 169 46.95 15.43 11.95
N TYR A 170 47.31 14.42 11.15
CA TYR A 170 47.89 14.55 9.79
C TYR A 170 47.74 13.24 9.00
#